data_AF-A0A077WRD5-F1
#
_entry.id   AF-A0A077WRD5-F1
#
_cell.length_a   1.000
_cell.length_b   1.000
_cell.length_c   1.000
_cell.angle_alpha   90.00
_cell.angle_beta   90.00
_cell.angle_gamma   90.00
#
_symmetry.space_group_name_H-M   'P 1'
#
loop_
_entity.id
_entity.type
_entity.pdbx_description
1 polymer ?
#
loop_
_entity_poly.entity_id
_entity_poly.type
_entity_poly.pdbx_seq_one_letter_code
_entity_poly.pdbx_strand_id
1 'polypeptide(L)'
;MPATMATPPLSSQATNQRLPRYAQPTLSQRLKANHPARTVDSSTTSTGRKRNINPDDTAIKHPQKTRIITSTANTRFQSSDIIHDTNACMFKIKLDVQGRIAALCYLPTRLHLLVDFYHTEIPESYRHLGLGDLLARHAFQWAEENNKLVIPTCAFIQRYLDHYKCMNNVVRNEQEAIERLAIMKLRQQPPPSPVSSSPVPSSITTLATNK
;
A
#
# COMPACT_ATOMS: atom_id res chain seq x y z
N MET A 1 50.66 25.37 42.81
CA MET A 1 49.19 25.58 42.79
C MET A 1 48.60 24.68 41.70
N PRO A 2 48.09 23.48 42.01
CA PRO A 2 47.42 22.65 41.01
C PRO A 2 45.95 23.03 40.90
N ALA A 3 45.46 23.21 39.67
CA ALA A 3 44.06 23.53 39.39
C ALA A 3 43.17 22.29 39.53
N THR A 4 42.13 22.44 40.34
CA THR A 4 41.09 21.47 40.69
C THR A 4 40.34 20.94 39.47
N MET A 5 40.17 19.62 39.42
CA MET A 5 39.30 18.93 38.45
C MET A 5 37.83 19.20 38.75
N ALA A 6 37.05 19.53 37.72
CA ALA A 6 35.60 19.58 37.78
C ALA A 6 35.02 18.53 36.82
N THR A 7 34.49 17.44 37.39
CA THR A 7 33.66 16.45 36.71
C THR A 7 32.25 17.05 36.49
N PRO A 8 31.64 16.93 35.30
CA PRO A 8 30.23 17.28 35.14
C PRO A 8 29.32 16.12 35.60
N PRO A 9 28.11 16.43 36.12
CA PRO A 9 27.22 15.44 36.69
C PRO A 9 26.44 14.65 35.63
N LEU A 10 26.26 13.37 35.92
CA LEU A 10 25.40 12.42 35.21
C LEU A 10 23.93 12.81 35.49
N SER A 11 23.26 13.48 34.54
CA SER A 11 21.82 13.73 34.61
C SER A 11 21.06 12.76 33.72
N SER A 12 20.51 11.74 34.39
CA SER A 12 19.46 10.85 33.90
C SER A 12 18.16 11.63 33.72
N GLN A 13 17.77 11.88 32.47
CA GLN A 13 16.38 12.15 32.11
C GLN A 13 16.02 11.33 30.87
N ALA A 14 15.46 10.14 31.11
CA ALA A 14 14.75 9.39 30.09
C ALA A 14 13.42 10.12 29.81
N THR A 15 13.48 11.16 28.98
CA THR A 15 12.29 11.75 28.38
C THR A 15 11.68 10.72 27.43
N ASN A 16 10.50 10.21 27.79
CA ASN A 16 9.60 9.53 26.86
C ASN A 16 9.22 10.50 25.74
N GLN A 17 10.07 10.61 24.72
CA GLN A 17 9.75 11.32 23.49
C GLN A 17 8.77 10.45 22.70
N ARG A 18 7.49 10.70 22.95
CA ARG A 18 6.41 10.31 22.07
C ARG A 18 6.68 10.98 20.72
N LEU A 19 7.15 10.21 19.74
CA LEU A 19 7.39 10.68 18.38
C LEU A 19 6.14 11.40 17.87
N PRO A 20 6.29 12.54 17.18
CA PRO A 20 5.15 13.32 16.71
C PRO A 20 4.32 12.45 15.77
N ARG A 21 3.00 12.39 16.02
CA ARG A 21 2.05 11.94 14.99
C ARG A 21 2.36 12.78 13.76
N TYR A 22 2.74 12.12 12.66
CA TYR A 22 2.82 12.75 11.35
C TYR A 22 1.46 13.41 11.10
N ALA A 23 1.40 14.73 11.26
CA ALA A 23 0.21 15.50 10.97
C ALA A 23 0.02 15.41 9.46
N GLN A 24 -0.97 14.63 9.05
CA GLN A 24 -1.26 14.39 7.64
C GLN A 24 -1.66 15.72 7.00
N PRO A 25 -0.92 16.23 5.99
CA PRO A 25 -1.42 17.32 5.17
C PRO A 25 -2.70 16.82 4.50
N THR A 26 -3.74 17.64 4.53
CA THR A 26 -5.02 17.28 3.91
C THR A 26 -4.83 17.10 2.39
N LEU A 27 -5.64 16.23 1.79
CA LEU A 27 -5.67 15.97 0.35
C LEU A 27 -5.73 17.27 -0.48
N SER A 28 -6.55 18.22 -0.02
CA SER A 28 -6.63 19.57 -0.58
C SER A 28 -5.28 20.27 -0.58
N GLN A 29 -4.51 20.22 0.50
CA GLN A 29 -3.23 20.93 0.60
C GLN A 29 -2.17 20.36 -0.35
N ARG A 30 -2.15 19.04 -0.60
CA ARG A 30 -1.22 18.42 -1.55
C ARG A 30 -1.60 18.67 -3.01
N LEU A 31 -2.90 18.66 -3.33
CA LEU A 31 -3.39 18.96 -4.67
C LEU A 31 -3.37 20.47 -4.98
N LYS A 32 -3.60 21.34 -3.98
CA LYS A 32 -3.62 22.81 -4.12
C LYS A 32 -2.23 23.45 -4.20
N ALA A 33 -1.18 22.81 -3.68
CA ALA A 33 0.19 23.33 -3.76
C ALA A 33 0.69 23.53 -5.21
N ASN A 34 -0.05 23.06 -6.22
CA ASN A 34 0.30 23.16 -7.64
C ASN A 34 -0.67 24.02 -8.50
N HIS A 35 -1.56 24.84 -7.92
CA HIS A 35 -2.47 25.67 -8.72
C HIS A 35 -2.68 27.11 -8.19
N PRO A 36 -2.62 28.16 -9.04
CA PRO A 36 -3.08 29.50 -8.70
C PRO A 36 -4.62 29.56 -8.65
N ALA A 37 -5.15 30.28 -7.67
CA ALA A 37 -6.58 30.40 -7.38
C ALA A 37 -7.34 31.19 -8.44
N ARG A 38 -8.56 30.75 -8.79
CA ARG A 38 -9.62 31.67 -9.25
C ARG A 38 -11.02 31.19 -8.88
N THR A 39 -11.80 32.18 -8.48
CA THR A 39 -13.15 32.22 -7.92
C THR A 39 -14.26 32.23 -8.99
N VAL A 40 -15.49 32.00 -8.49
CA VAL A 40 -16.85 32.44 -8.90
C VAL A 40 -17.85 31.46 -9.58
N ASP A 41 -18.96 31.30 -8.84
CA ASP A 41 -20.42 31.36 -9.13
C ASP A 41 -21.23 30.29 -9.91
N SER A 42 -22.11 29.64 -9.12
CA SER A 42 -23.59 29.68 -9.12
C SER A 42 -24.48 29.15 -10.27
N SER A 43 -25.32 28.18 -9.87
CA SER A 43 -26.77 27.98 -10.13
C SER A 43 -27.31 27.67 -11.54
N THR A 44 -28.09 26.57 -11.68
CA THR A 44 -29.53 26.61 -12.03
C THR A 44 -30.22 25.22 -12.06
N THR A 45 -31.50 25.25 -11.70
CA THR A 45 -32.52 24.21 -11.47
C THR A 45 -33.20 23.75 -12.76
N SER A 46 -33.77 22.52 -12.84
CA SER A 46 -35.16 22.25 -13.34
C SER A 46 -35.53 20.77 -13.62
N THR A 47 -36.49 20.27 -12.81
CA THR A 47 -37.75 19.56 -13.15
C THR A 47 -37.81 18.34 -14.10
N GLY A 48 -38.06 17.14 -13.54
CA GLY A 48 -39.31 16.36 -13.65
C GLY A 48 -39.76 15.69 -14.96
N ARG A 49 -39.89 14.34 -14.97
CA ARG A 49 -41.10 13.63 -15.51
C ARG A 49 -41.21 12.16 -15.05
N LYS A 50 -42.33 11.81 -14.43
CA LYS A 50 -42.82 10.44 -14.10
C LYS A 50 -43.47 9.77 -15.32
N ARG A 51 -43.45 8.43 -15.40
CA ARG A 51 -44.52 7.50 -15.89
C ARG A 51 -44.05 6.06 -15.55
N ASN A 52 -44.58 5.43 -14.49
CA ASN A 52 -45.78 4.56 -14.35
C ASN A 52 -45.61 3.13 -14.91
N ILE A 53 -46.00 2.15 -14.09
CA ILE A 53 -45.74 0.69 -14.09
C ILE A 53 -47.09 -0.05 -14.39
N ASN A 54 -47.15 -1.14 -15.18
CA ASN A 54 -47.38 -2.58 -14.82
C ASN A 54 -48.32 -3.22 -15.90
N PRO A 55 -48.64 -4.54 -15.91
CA PRO A 55 -47.86 -5.76 -15.64
C PRO A 55 -48.11 -6.91 -16.69
N ASP A 56 -47.35 -7.99 -16.52
CA ASP A 56 -47.74 -9.42 -16.63
C ASP A 56 -47.44 -10.31 -17.87
N ASP A 57 -46.97 -11.51 -17.48
CA ASP A 57 -46.53 -12.78 -18.04
C ASP A 57 -46.71 -13.17 -19.53
N THR A 58 -45.62 -13.66 -20.18
CA THR A 58 -45.38 -15.11 -20.38
C THR A 58 -44.12 -15.45 -21.20
N ALA A 59 -43.35 -16.41 -20.68
CA ALA A 59 -42.67 -17.52 -21.38
C ALA A 59 -41.42 -17.31 -22.29
N ILE A 60 -40.28 -17.80 -21.76
CA ILE A 60 -39.28 -18.70 -22.36
C ILE A 60 -38.53 -18.24 -23.64
N LYS A 61 -37.24 -17.94 -23.48
CA LYS A 61 -36.11 -18.66 -24.11
C LYS A 61 -34.78 -18.12 -23.58
N HIS A 62 -34.02 -18.98 -22.91
CA HIS A 62 -32.61 -18.78 -22.57
C HIS A 62 -31.76 -18.97 -23.84
N PRO A 63 -30.99 -17.98 -24.31
CA PRO A 63 -29.81 -18.24 -25.11
C PRO A 63 -28.59 -18.19 -24.19
N GLN A 64 -27.96 -19.36 -24.01
CA GLN A 64 -26.61 -19.51 -23.49
C GLN A 64 -25.65 -18.72 -24.41
N LYS A 65 -25.35 -17.46 -24.06
CA LYS A 65 -24.38 -16.67 -24.81
C LYS A 65 -22.99 -16.98 -24.29
N THR A 66 -22.32 -17.78 -25.09
CA THR A 66 -20.92 -18.18 -25.03
C THR A 66 -19.99 -17.05 -24.61
N ARG A 67 -19.12 -17.40 -23.67
CA ARG A 67 -18.01 -16.62 -23.11
C ARG A 67 -17.00 -16.31 -24.22
N ILE A 68 -17.04 -15.09 -24.75
CA ILE A 68 -15.89 -14.48 -25.42
C ILE A 68 -15.43 -13.32 -24.53
N ILE A 69 -14.53 -13.63 -23.59
CA ILE A 69 -13.84 -12.63 -22.78
C ILE A 69 -12.45 -12.47 -23.39
N THR A 70 -12.32 -11.79 -24.52
CA THR A 70 -11.03 -11.16 -24.88
C THR A 70 -11.19 -10.05 -25.90
N SER A 71 -10.62 -8.90 -25.53
CA SER A 71 -9.96 -7.91 -26.36
C SER A 71 -10.77 -6.76 -26.98
N THR A 72 -10.31 -5.55 -26.63
CA THR A 72 -10.49 -4.26 -27.32
C THR A 72 -11.74 -3.44 -26.99
N ALA A 73 -12.03 -3.23 -25.70
CA ALA A 73 -12.60 -1.93 -25.32
C ALA A 73 -11.52 -0.88 -25.59
N ASN A 74 -11.83 0.13 -26.39
CA ASN A 74 -10.92 1.19 -26.81
C ASN A 74 -10.62 2.11 -25.61
N THR A 75 -9.83 1.63 -24.65
CA THR A 75 -9.45 2.40 -23.47
C THR A 75 -8.44 3.43 -23.92
N ARG A 76 -8.82 4.71 -23.86
CA ARG A 76 -7.94 5.85 -24.16
C ARG A 76 -6.63 5.81 -23.36
N PHE A 77 -6.63 5.16 -22.20
CA PHE A 77 -5.51 5.13 -21.28
C PHE A 77 -4.98 3.70 -21.10
N GLN A 78 -3.66 3.58 -21.06
CA GLN A 78 -2.89 2.34 -20.94
C GLN A 78 -1.93 2.41 -19.76
N SER A 79 -1.33 1.28 -19.37
CA SER A 79 -0.38 1.24 -18.24
C SER A 79 0.84 2.15 -18.45
N SER A 80 1.23 2.44 -19.69
CA SER A 80 2.32 3.36 -20.04
C SER A 80 2.02 4.83 -19.75
N ASP A 81 0.74 5.19 -19.58
CA ASP A 81 0.33 6.56 -19.24
C ASP A 81 0.42 6.84 -17.74
N ILE A 82 0.69 5.81 -16.93
CA ILE A 82 0.84 5.93 -15.49
C ILE A 82 2.23 6.47 -15.17
N ILE A 83 2.25 7.57 -14.43
CA ILE A 83 3.45 8.16 -13.86
C ILE A 83 3.50 7.79 -12.38
N HIS A 84 4.61 7.18 -11.94
CA HIS A 84 4.89 6.98 -10.52
C HIS A 84 5.60 8.22 -9.96
N ASP A 85 4.87 9.01 -9.18
CA ASP A 85 5.41 10.15 -8.46
C ASP A 85 5.78 9.71 -7.03
N THR A 86 7.04 9.31 -6.86
CA THR A 86 7.57 8.81 -5.58
C THR A 86 7.60 9.87 -4.50
N ASN A 87 7.85 11.14 -4.88
CA ASN A 87 7.86 12.27 -3.94
C ASN A 87 6.47 12.53 -3.36
N ALA A 88 5.44 12.42 -4.19
CA ALA A 88 4.06 12.56 -3.76
C ALA A 88 3.42 11.24 -3.27
N CYS A 89 4.15 10.13 -3.35
CA CYS A 89 3.69 8.77 -3.04
C CYS A 89 2.39 8.41 -3.77
N MET A 90 2.36 8.55 -5.09
CA MET A 90 1.18 8.22 -5.88
C MET A 90 1.51 7.71 -7.29
N PHE A 91 0.60 6.92 -7.83
CA PHE A 91 0.51 6.62 -9.25
C PHE A 91 -0.55 7.50 -9.85
N LYS A 92 -0.23 8.23 -10.92
CA LYS A 92 -1.15 9.23 -11.50
C LYS A 92 -1.19 9.16 -13.02
N ILE A 93 -2.35 9.50 -13.57
CA ILE A 93 -2.57 9.69 -15.01
C ILE A 93 -3.05 11.12 -15.23
N LYS A 94 -2.41 11.85 -16.14
CA LYS A 94 -2.90 13.16 -16.61
C LYS A 94 -4.03 12.93 -17.61
N LEU A 95 -5.22 13.45 -17.32
CA LEU A 95 -6.43 13.13 -18.07
C LEU A 95 -6.67 14.08 -19.24
N ASP A 96 -6.27 15.35 -19.10
CA ASP A 96 -6.52 16.40 -20.07
C ASP A 96 -5.54 17.58 -19.97
N VAL A 97 -5.74 18.58 -20.85
CA VAL A 97 -4.94 19.81 -20.91
C VAL A 97 -5.24 20.76 -19.75
N GLN A 98 -6.41 20.64 -19.11
CA GLN A 98 -6.82 21.41 -17.94
C GLN A 98 -6.10 20.94 -16.66
N GLY A 99 -5.38 19.82 -16.71
CA GLY A 99 -4.56 19.33 -15.61
C GLY A 99 -5.32 18.44 -14.63
N ARG A 100 -6.50 17.91 -15.00
CA ARG A 100 -7.19 16.92 -14.16
C ARG A 100 -6.37 15.64 -14.11
N ILE A 101 -6.33 15.03 -12.93
CA ILE A 101 -5.58 13.80 -12.68
C ILE A 101 -6.49 12.72 -12.09
N ALA A 102 -6.23 11.48 -12.48
CA ALA A 102 -6.66 10.30 -11.76
C ALA A 102 -5.46 9.77 -10.96
N ALA A 103 -5.66 9.37 -9.71
CA ALA A 103 -4.55 8.94 -8.87
C ALA A 103 -4.91 7.82 -7.88
N LEU A 104 -3.93 6.96 -7.63
CA LEU A 104 -3.88 6.06 -6.47
C LEU A 104 -2.73 6.50 -5.58
N CYS A 105 -3.05 6.85 -4.34
CA CYS A 105 -2.08 7.32 -3.36
C CYS A 105 -1.74 6.22 -2.37
N TYR A 106 -0.48 6.19 -1.95
CA TYR A 106 0.01 5.30 -0.91
C TYR A 106 0.77 6.06 0.17
N LEU A 107 0.95 5.41 1.33
CA LEU A 107 1.82 5.88 2.40
C LEU A 107 2.89 4.84 2.71
N PRO A 108 4.17 5.23 2.80
CA PRO A 108 5.17 4.37 3.41
C PRO A 108 4.87 4.19 4.90
N THR A 109 5.15 3.01 5.43
CA THR A 109 5.02 2.73 6.87
C THR A 109 6.40 2.79 7.54
N ARG A 110 6.45 2.45 8.84
CA ARG A 110 7.73 2.28 9.55
C ARG A 110 8.53 1.08 9.04
N LEU A 111 7.87 0.13 8.38
CA LEU A 111 8.52 -1.01 7.73
C LEU A 111 8.77 -0.67 6.26
N HIS A 112 10.04 -0.64 5.85
CA HIS A 112 10.46 -0.25 4.50
C HIS A 112 9.84 -1.08 3.35
N LEU A 113 9.48 -2.35 3.62
CA LEU A 113 8.81 -3.25 2.67
C LEU A 113 7.29 -3.24 2.82
N LEU A 114 6.70 -2.27 3.51
CA LEU A 114 5.26 -2.20 3.70
C LEU A 114 4.75 -0.80 3.35
N VAL A 115 3.73 -0.77 2.52
CA VAL A 115 3.00 0.44 2.14
C VAL A 115 1.50 0.27 2.38
N ASP A 116 0.81 1.38 2.58
CA ASP A 116 -0.64 1.43 2.70
C ASP A 116 -1.26 2.12 1.47
N PHE A 117 -2.09 1.39 0.73
CA PHE A 117 -2.90 1.95 -0.36
C PHE A 117 -4.18 2.51 0.23
N TYR A 118 -4.18 3.82 0.49
CA TYR A 118 -5.19 4.44 1.34
C TYR A 118 -6.23 5.26 0.58
N HIS A 119 -5.96 5.67 -0.66
CA HIS A 119 -6.90 6.49 -1.41
C HIS A 119 -6.78 6.29 -2.92
N THR A 120 -7.92 6.37 -3.60
CA THR A 120 -8.01 6.40 -5.06
C THR A 120 -9.02 7.47 -5.43
N GLU A 121 -8.63 8.40 -6.30
CA GLU A 121 -9.48 9.50 -6.76
C GLU A 121 -9.54 9.52 -8.29
N ILE A 122 -10.76 9.50 -8.82
CA ILE A 122 -11.05 9.61 -10.24
C ILE A 122 -12.09 10.72 -10.40
N PRO A 123 -11.78 11.80 -11.15
CA PRO A 123 -12.74 12.87 -11.40
C PRO A 123 -14.03 12.31 -12.02
N GLU A 124 -15.18 12.86 -11.63
CA GLU A 124 -16.51 12.33 -11.97
C GLU A 124 -16.67 11.99 -13.46
N SER A 125 -16.27 12.91 -14.34
CA SER A 125 -16.38 12.75 -15.80
C SER A 125 -15.51 11.64 -16.40
N TYR A 126 -14.60 11.06 -15.62
CA TYR A 126 -13.70 9.97 -16.00
C TYR A 126 -13.97 8.67 -15.23
N ARG A 127 -14.97 8.65 -14.35
CA ARG A 127 -15.38 7.42 -13.66
C ARG A 127 -15.98 6.43 -14.64
N HIS A 128 -16.02 5.16 -14.23
CA HIS A 128 -16.54 4.04 -15.03
C HIS A 128 -15.79 3.75 -16.35
N LEU A 129 -14.61 4.35 -16.56
CA LEU A 129 -13.72 4.09 -17.70
C LEU A 129 -12.60 3.07 -17.41
N GLY A 130 -12.64 2.41 -16.26
CA GLY A 130 -11.61 1.43 -15.86
C GLY A 130 -10.29 2.04 -15.35
N LEU A 131 -10.20 3.36 -15.18
CA LEU A 131 -8.98 4.03 -14.70
C LEU A 131 -8.54 3.58 -13.29
N GLY A 132 -9.49 3.37 -12.38
CA GLY A 132 -9.18 2.89 -11.04
C GLY A 132 -8.56 1.49 -11.05
N ASP A 133 -9.11 0.59 -11.85
CA ASP A 133 -8.59 -0.78 -12.02
C ASP A 133 -7.21 -0.77 -12.68
N LEU A 134 -7.00 0.13 -13.64
CA LEU A 134 -5.71 0.32 -14.31
C LEU A 134 -4.64 0.78 -13.33
N LEU A 135 -4.94 1.80 -12.52
CA LEU A 135 -4.05 2.30 -11.47
C LEU A 135 -3.77 1.24 -10.40
N ALA A 136 -4.80 0.53 -9.93
CA ALA A 136 -4.65 -0.51 -8.92
C ALA A 136 -3.76 -1.66 -9.41
N ARG A 137 -4.00 -2.15 -10.64
CA ARG A 137 -3.19 -3.21 -11.24
C ARG A 137 -1.71 -2.81 -11.31
N HIS A 138 -1.43 -1.61 -11.81
CA HIS A 138 -0.07 -1.10 -11.92
C HIS A 138 0.59 -0.92 -10.55
N ALA A 139 -0.14 -0.40 -9.56
CA ALA A 139 0.38 -0.20 -8.21
C ALA A 139 0.71 -1.54 -7.52
N PHE A 140 -0.13 -2.57 -7.69
CA PHE A 140 0.16 -3.90 -7.15
C PHE A 140 1.34 -4.57 -7.85
N GLN A 141 1.44 -4.43 -9.17
CA GLN A 141 2.59 -4.91 -9.94
C GLN A 141 3.89 -4.25 -9.43
N TRP A 142 3.90 -2.93 -9.27
CA TRP A 142 5.04 -2.23 -8.67
C TRP A 142 5.38 -2.76 -7.28
N ALA A 143 4.37 -2.99 -6.43
CA ALA A 143 4.60 -3.52 -5.09
C ALA A 143 5.22 -4.93 -5.15
N GLU A 144 4.76 -5.80 -6.04
CA GLU A 144 5.31 -7.13 -6.24
C GLU A 144 6.77 -7.10 -6.73
N GLU A 145 7.06 -6.33 -7.79
CA GLU A 145 8.40 -6.15 -8.35
C GLU A 145 9.40 -5.62 -7.33
N ASN A 146 8.93 -4.81 -6.37
CA ASN A 146 9.76 -4.21 -5.33
C ASN A 146 9.72 -5.01 -4.01
N ASN A 147 9.18 -6.23 -4.00
CA ASN A 147 9.04 -7.09 -2.83
C ASN A 147 8.35 -6.39 -1.64
N LYS A 148 7.37 -5.52 -1.93
CA LYS A 148 6.60 -4.78 -0.94
C LYS A 148 5.29 -5.49 -0.64
N LEU A 149 4.98 -5.57 0.65
CA LEU A 149 3.67 -5.88 1.17
C LEU A 149 2.77 -4.63 1.16
N VAL A 150 1.46 -4.84 1.01
CA VAL A 150 0.46 -3.79 0.87
C VAL A 150 -0.66 -3.99 1.90
N ILE A 151 -0.97 -2.93 2.64
CA ILE A 151 -2.23 -2.81 3.39
C ILE A 151 -3.25 -2.08 2.50
N PRO A 152 -4.41 -2.66 2.20
CA PRO A 152 -5.44 -2.00 1.39
C PRO A 152 -6.46 -1.29 2.30
N THR A 153 -6.16 -0.11 2.83
CA THR A 153 -7.15 0.64 3.64
C THR A 153 -8.22 1.34 2.79
N CYS A 154 -7.92 1.63 1.52
CA CYS A 154 -8.88 2.20 0.60
C CYS A 154 -10.01 1.23 0.25
N ALA A 155 -11.27 1.64 0.44
CA ALA A 155 -12.45 0.82 0.10
C ALA A 155 -12.51 0.44 -1.39
N PHE A 156 -12.04 1.33 -2.29
CA PHE A 156 -11.95 1.00 -3.72
C PHE A 156 -11.00 -0.18 -3.96
N ILE A 157 -9.84 -0.17 -3.30
CA ILE A 157 -8.80 -1.21 -3.44
C ILE A 157 -9.26 -2.53 -2.82
N GLN A 158 -9.97 -2.49 -1.69
CA GLN A 158 -10.60 -3.69 -1.12
C GLN A 158 -11.56 -4.33 -2.12
N ARG A 159 -12.48 -3.54 -2.69
CA ARG A 159 -13.41 -4.02 -3.73
C ARG A 159 -12.70 -4.51 -4.99
N TYR A 160 -11.58 -3.89 -5.37
CA TYR A 160 -10.75 -4.36 -6.47
C TYR A 160 -10.21 -5.76 -6.18
N LEU A 161 -9.66 -6.00 -4.98
CA LEU A 161 -9.15 -7.31 -4.57
C LEU A 161 -10.24 -8.39 -4.50
N ASP A 162 -11.47 -8.03 -4.13
CA ASP A 162 -12.61 -8.96 -4.14
C ASP A 162 -12.92 -9.50 -5.54
N HIS A 163 -12.76 -8.67 -6.57
CA HIS A 163 -12.94 -9.05 -7.97
C HIS A 163 -11.72 -9.77 -8.55
N TYR A 164 -10.50 -9.35 -8.20
CA TYR A 164 -9.25 -9.87 -8.74
C TYR A 164 -8.49 -10.68 -7.67
N LYS A 165 -8.94 -11.92 -7.46
CA LYS A 165 -8.41 -12.84 -6.44
C LYS A 165 -7.08 -13.45 -6.87
N CYS A 166 -5.96 -12.76 -6.70
CA CYS A 166 -4.62 -13.37 -6.88
C CYS A 166 -3.42 -12.58 -6.30
N MET A 167 -3.62 -11.53 -5.51
CA MET A 167 -2.49 -10.72 -5.02
C MET A 167 -1.82 -11.34 -3.78
N ASN A 168 -0.58 -11.82 -3.93
CA ASN A 168 0.16 -12.50 -2.86
C ASN A 168 0.75 -11.54 -1.81
N ASN A 169 0.96 -10.28 -2.19
CA ASN A 169 1.61 -9.26 -1.36
C ASN A 169 0.65 -8.46 -0.47
N VAL A 170 -0.60 -8.91 -0.30
CA VAL A 170 -1.58 -8.22 0.56
C VAL A 170 -1.52 -8.73 2.00
N VAL A 171 -1.54 -7.79 2.96
CA VAL A 171 -1.61 -8.02 4.40
C VAL A 171 -2.68 -7.12 5.02
N ARG A 172 -3.26 -7.52 6.15
CA ARG A 172 -4.36 -6.79 6.80
C ARG A 172 -3.87 -5.60 7.63
N ASN A 173 -2.69 -5.71 8.20
CA ASN A 173 -2.12 -4.72 9.11
C ASN A 173 -0.60 -4.89 9.22
N GLU A 174 0.04 -3.99 9.97
CA GLU A 174 1.48 -3.99 10.17
C GLU A 174 1.98 -5.23 10.91
N GLN A 175 1.21 -5.78 11.85
CA GLN A 175 1.58 -6.97 12.60
C GLN A 175 1.70 -8.21 11.70
N GLU A 176 0.72 -8.45 10.83
CA GLU A 176 0.79 -9.52 9.83
C GLU A 176 1.99 -9.34 8.88
N ALA A 177 2.33 -8.08 8.55
CA ALA A 177 3.50 -7.78 7.75
C ALA A 177 4.81 -8.17 8.46
N ILE A 178 4.94 -7.84 9.75
CA ILE A 178 6.12 -8.21 10.57
C ILE A 178 6.30 -9.73 10.56
N GLU A 179 5.22 -10.48 10.76
CA GLU A 179 5.23 -11.94 10.77
C GLU A 179 5.67 -12.52 9.42
N ARG A 180 5.08 -12.04 8.32
CA ARG A 180 5.49 -12.50 6.97
C ARG A 180 6.94 -12.16 6.65
N LEU A 181 7.39 -10.95 6.99
CA LEU A 181 8.77 -10.52 6.74
C LEU A 181 9.77 -11.31 7.59
N ALA A 182 9.41 -11.65 8.83
CA ALA A 182 10.24 -12.53 9.67
C ALA A 182 10.39 -13.92 9.03
N ILE A 183 9.30 -14.52 8.54
CA ILE A 183 9.33 -15.80 7.83
C ILE A 183 10.19 -15.72 6.57
N MET A 184 10.05 -14.65 5.78
CA MET A 184 10.86 -14.45 4.58
C MET A 184 12.36 -14.33 4.89
N LYS A 185 12.73 -13.66 5.98
CA LYS A 185 14.13 -13.54 6.43
C LYS A 185 14.71 -14.88 6.90
N LEU A 186 13.92 -15.69 7.61
CA LEU A 186 14.36 -17.01 8.08
C LEU A 186 14.66 -17.96 6.92
N ARG A 187 13.88 -17.89 5.82
CA ARG A 187 14.10 -18.69 4.61
C ARG A 187 15.37 -18.30 3.83
N GLN A 188 15.90 -17.10 4.07
CA GLN A 188 17.12 -16.61 3.42
C GLN A 188 18.38 -16.88 4.23
N GLN A 189 18.27 -17.45 5.44
CA GLN A 189 19.46 -17.85 6.18
C GLN A 189 20.00 -19.16 5.62
N PRO A 190 21.33 -19.27 5.37
CA PRO A 190 21.93 -20.55 5.06
C PRO A 190 21.63 -21.53 6.21
N PRO A 191 21.45 -22.84 5.92
CA PRO A 191 21.19 -23.82 6.96
C PRO A 191 22.27 -23.69 8.05
N PRO A 192 21.90 -23.80 9.34
CA PRO A 192 22.88 -23.73 10.41
C PRO A 192 23.97 -24.77 10.12
N SER A 193 25.21 -24.31 9.97
CA SER A 193 26.37 -25.18 9.77
C SER A 193 26.35 -26.28 10.83
N PRO A 194 26.59 -27.55 10.47
CA PRO A 194 26.54 -28.65 11.42
C PRO A 194 27.47 -28.31 12.58
N VAL A 195 26.89 -28.28 13.78
CA VAL A 195 27.60 -27.95 15.01
C VAL A 195 28.72 -28.97 15.12
N SER A 196 29.97 -28.51 14.97
CA SER A 196 31.15 -29.32 15.19
C SER A 196 31.08 -29.82 16.63
N SER A 197 30.73 -31.10 16.79
CA SER A 197 30.79 -31.78 18.07
C SER A 197 32.24 -31.81 18.53
N SER A 198 32.62 -30.80 19.32
CA SER A 198 33.86 -30.80 20.06
C SER A 198 33.93 -32.10 20.90
N PRO A 199 35.08 -32.80 20.91
CA PRO A 199 35.19 -34.06 21.63
C PRO A 199 34.91 -33.86 23.10
N VAL A 200 34.06 -34.73 23.65
CA VAL A 200 33.87 -34.91 25.09
C VAL A 200 35.25 -35.21 25.69
N PRO A 201 35.77 -34.44 26.67
CA PRO A 201 36.97 -34.85 27.37
C PRO A 201 36.62 -36.10 28.19
N SER A 202 37.12 -37.25 27.74
CA SER A 202 37.03 -38.50 28.49
C SER A 202 37.87 -38.35 29.76
N SER A 203 37.20 -38.26 30.91
CA SER A 203 37.82 -38.47 32.22
C SER A 203 38.45 -39.86 32.29
N ILE A 204 39.63 -40.01 32.89
CA ILE A 204 40.02 -41.15 33.76
C ILE A 204 41.32 -40.81 34.53
N THR A 205 41.15 -40.75 35.85
CA THR A 205 41.98 -41.32 36.94
C THR A 205 43.49 -41.11 36.96
N THR A 206 44.00 -40.48 38.04
CA THR A 206 45.02 -41.08 38.91
C THR A 206 44.89 -40.52 40.34
N LEU A 207 44.38 -41.36 41.26
CA LEU A 207 44.61 -41.21 42.69
C LEU A 207 46.08 -41.57 42.94
N ALA A 208 46.89 -40.61 43.38
CA ALA A 208 48.23 -40.88 43.92
C ALA A 208 48.20 -40.65 45.43
N THR A 209 47.97 -41.73 46.16
CA THR A 209 48.30 -41.85 47.58
C THR A 209 49.83 -41.92 47.68
N ASN A 210 50.48 -41.02 48.41
CA ASN A 210 51.83 -41.28 48.91
C ASN A 210 52.07 -40.62 50.27
N LYS A 211 52.83 -41.39 51.06
CA LYS A 211 53.09 -41.33 52.51
C LYS A 211 53.59 -39.99 53.05
#